data_AF-A0A7C5XBI8-F1
#
_entry.id   AF-A0A7C5XBI8-F1
#
_cell.length_a   1.000
_cell.length_b   1.000
_cell.length_c   1.000
_cell.angle_alpha   90.00
_cell.angle_beta   90.00
_cell.angle_gamma   90.00
#
_symmetry.space_group_name_H-M   'P 1'
#
loop_
_entity.id
_entity.type
_entity.pdbx_description
1 polymer ?
#
loop_
_entity_poly.entity_id
_entity_poly.type
_entity_poly.pdbx_seq_one_letter_code
_entity_poly.pdbx_strand_id
1 'polypeptide(L)'
;MNPIASRILVGVVVAVSLVLGGCARKPEKELQDARDAIKELEDAGAPQYIPDDWNRINASLKEAETKIDEKKYKEARELLLKIVEEANLLKSKAEEEAKRQEEQQQQEQQQEEQQAPEAVTPPDDTEETQQ
;
A
#
# COMPACT_ATOMS: atom_id res chain seq x y z
N MET A 1 46.23 49.89 -7.80
CA MET A 1 45.42 48.70 -7.45
C MET A 1 44.21 49.19 -6.69
N ASN A 2 43.00 49.09 -7.26
CA ASN A 2 41.79 49.66 -6.64
C ASN A 2 41.23 48.69 -5.59
N PRO A 3 41.37 48.96 -4.27
CA PRO A 3 40.90 48.06 -3.22
C PRO A 3 39.36 47.94 -3.23
N ILE A 4 38.67 48.91 -3.84
CA ILE A 4 37.21 48.95 -3.98
C ILE A 4 36.73 47.86 -4.97
N ALA A 5 37.45 47.68 -6.09
CA ALA A 5 37.13 46.64 -7.06
C ALA A 5 37.31 45.23 -6.46
N SER A 6 38.33 45.03 -5.63
CA SER A 6 38.59 43.75 -4.95
C SER A 6 37.53 43.42 -3.88
N ARG A 7 37.02 44.42 -3.14
CA ARG A 7 35.97 44.23 -2.13
C ARG A 7 34.60 43.92 -2.75
N ILE A 8 34.27 44.53 -3.88
CA ILE A 8 33.03 44.24 -4.62
C ILE A 8 33.07 42.82 -5.21
N LEU A 9 34.22 42.41 -5.75
CA LEU A 9 34.39 41.08 -6.33
C LEU A 9 34.27 39.96 -5.28
N VAL A 10 34.81 40.17 -4.08
CA VAL A 10 34.65 39.24 -2.94
C VAL A 10 33.20 39.19 -2.43
N GLY A 11 32.51 40.34 -2.35
CA GLY A 11 31.10 40.38 -1.92
C GLY A 11 30.15 39.68 -2.89
N VAL A 12 30.38 39.79 -4.20
CA VAL A 12 29.58 39.12 -5.25
C VAL A 12 29.81 37.61 -5.23
N VAL A 13 31.04 37.15 -5.01
CA VAL A 13 31.35 35.71 -4.93
C VAL A 13 30.67 35.04 -3.72
N VAL A 14 30.63 35.72 -2.56
CA VAL A 14 29.96 35.19 -1.34
C VAL A 14 28.43 35.16 -1.49
N ALA A 15 27.83 36.13 -2.19
CA ALA A 15 26.38 36.16 -2.42
C ALA A 15 25.90 35.07 -3.39
N VAL A 16 26.72 34.66 -4.36
CA VAL A 16 26.37 33.60 -5.33
C VAL A 16 26.42 32.20 -4.69
N SER A 17 27.27 31.97 -3.68
CA SER A 17 27.36 30.67 -3.00
C SER A 17 26.13 30.32 -2.14
N LEU A 18 25.34 31.31 -1.70
CA LEU A 18 24.14 31.10 -0.89
C LEU A 18 22.91 30.68 -1.70
N VAL A 19 22.93 30.87 -3.03
CA VAL A 19 21.82 30.47 -3.92
C VAL A 19 21.87 28.98 -4.28
N LEU A 20 23.04 28.35 -4.17
CA LEU A 20 23.21 26.91 -4.39
C LEU A 20 22.82 26.05 -3.17
N GLY A 21 22.53 26.68 -2.02
CA GLY A 21 22.03 26.00 -0.80
C GLY A 21 20.50 25.96 -0.68
N GLY A 22 19.78 26.44 -1.69
CA GLY A 22 18.32 26.53 -1.68
C GLY A 22 17.63 25.32 -2.32
N CYS A 23 16.78 24.66 -1.52
CA CYS A 23 15.66 23.80 -1.93
C CYS A 23 15.96 22.34 -2.33
N ALA A 24 16.52 21.54 -1.41
CA ALA A 24 15.97 20.19 -1.27
C ALA A 24 14.54 20.36 -0.73
N ARG A 25 13.58 20.60 -1.63
CA ARG A 25 12.17 20.80 -1.28
C ARG A 25 11.65 19.49 -0.71
N LYS A 26 10.99 19.56 0.44
CA LYS A 26 10.30 18.42 1.03
C LYS A 26 9.42 17.75 -0.05
N PRO A 27 9.37 16.41 -0.12
CA PRO A 27 8.65 15.74 -1.20
C PRO A 27 7.15 15.62 -0.87
N GLU A 28 6.45 16.73 -0.66
CA GLU A 28 5.02 16.69 -0.31
C GLU A 28 4.17 16.02 -1.38
N LYS A 29 4.49 16.28 -2.66
CA LYS A 29 3.75 15.67 -3.77
C LYS A 29 3.91 14.15 -3.75
N GLU A 30 5.15 13.66 -3.72
CA GLU A 30 5.40 12.23 -3.73
C GLU A 30 4.87 11.54 -2.47
N LEU A 31 4.82 12.25 -1.33
CA LEU A 31 4.21 11.73 -0.10
C LEU A 31 2.70 11.56 -0.28
N GLN A 32 2.02 12.53 -0.89
CA GLN A 32 0.59 12.44 -1.17
C GLN A 32 0.31 11.31 -2.18
N ASP A 33 1.06 11.25 -3.29
CA ASP A 33 0.91 10.22 -4.31
C ASP A 33 1.07 8.80 -3.71
N ALA A 34 2.03 8.62 -2.79
CA ALA A 34 2.23 7.34 -2.09
C ALA A 34 1.08 6.99 -1.13
N ARG A 35 0.52 7.97 -0.41
CA ARG A 35 -0.64 7.75 0.46
C ARG A 35 -1.88 7.38 -0.34
N ASP A 36 -2.10 8.05 -1.47
CA ASP A 36 -3.24 7.77 -2.34
C ASP A 36 -3.11 6.36 -2.94
N ALA A 37 -1.90 5.95 -3.39
CA ALA A 37 -1.67 4.60 -3.87
C ALA A 37 -1.88 3.51 -2.79
N ILE A 38 -1.44 3.76 -1.55
CA ILE A 38 -1.70 2.84 -0.42
C ILE A 38 -3.20 2.79 -0.08
N LYS A 39 -3.92 3.92 -0.19
CA LYS A 39 -5.37 3.97 0.00
C LYS A 39 -6.10 3.13 -1.04
N GLU A 40 -5.71 3.22 -2.31
CA GLU A 40 -6.27 2.38 -3.37
C GLU A 40 -5.97 0.89 -3.16
N LEU A 41 -4.77 0.57 -2.66
CA LEU A 41 -4.40 -0.79 -2.29
C LEU A 41 -5.25 -1.33 -1.12
N GLU A 42 -5.53 -0.48 -0.12
CA GLU A 42 -6.44 -0.79 0.98
C GLU A 42 -7.85 -1.09 0.47
N ASP A 43 -8.37 -0.25 -0.43
CA ASP A 43 -9.69 -0.39 -1.03
C ASP A 43 -9.80 -1.66 -1.89
N ALA A 44 -8.67 -2.16 -2.43
CA ALA A 44 -8.57 -3.45 -3.10
C ALA A 44 -8.54 -4.66 -2.13
N GLY A 45 -8.69 -4.44 -0.82
CA GLY A 45 -8.77 -5.48 0.19
C GLY A 45 -7.42 -6.04 0.65
N ALA A 46 -6.30 -5.35 0.36
CA ALA A 46 -4.97 -5.81 0.74
C ALA A 46 -4.80 -6.19 2.23
N PRO A 47 -5.40 -5.48 3.22
CA PRO A 47 -5.29 -5.88 4.62
C PRO A 47 -5.80 -7.30 4.91
N GLN A 48 -6.78 -7.77 4.12
CA GLN A 48 -7.39 -9.09 4.26
C GLN A 48 -6.65 -10.13 3.41
N TYR A 49 -6.38 -9.82 2.14
CA TYR A 49 -5.93 -10.81 1.16
C TYR A 49 -4.40 -10.92 1.05
N ILE A 50 -3.65 -9.87 1.37
CA ILE A 50 -2.18 -9.85 1.33
C ILE A 50 -1.58 -9.14 2.56
N PRO A 51 -1.86 -9.62 3.79
CA PRO A 51 -1.52 -8.94 5.03
C PRO A 51 -0.01 -8.68 5.21
N ASP A 52 0.84 -9.59 4.76
CA ASP A 52 2.30 -9.43 4.86
C ASP A 52 2.81 -8.29 3.97
N ASP A 53 2.29 -8.19 2.75
CA ASP A 53 2.61 -7.11 1.81
C ASP A 53 2.05 -5.77 2.32
N TRP A 54 0.82 -5.79 2.85
CA TRP A 54 0.19 -4.63 3.48
C TRP A 54 1.03 -4.08 4.64
N ASN A 55 1.53 -4.95 5.52
CA ASN A 55 2.38 -4.53 6.63
C ASN A 55 3.72 -3.97 6.14
N ARG A 56 4.33 -4.60 5.12
CA ARG A 56 5.59 -4.15 4.55
C ARG A 56 5.48 -2.76 3.92
N ILE A 57 4.47 -2.51 3.10
CA ILE A 57 4.34 -1.22 2.41
C ILE A 57 4.03 -0.07 3.38
N ASN A 58 3.27 -0.33 4.44
CA ASN A 58 3.05 0.65 5.52
C ASN A 58 4.34 0.92 6.31
N ALA A 59 5.17 -0.09 6.54
CA ALA A 59 6.49 0.10 7.14
C ALA A 59 7.41 0.96 6.26
N SER A 60 7.40 0.75 4.94
CA SER A 60 8.13 1.58 3.98
C SER A 60 7.65 3.04 4.00
N LEU A 61 6.33 3.29 4.09
CA LEU A 61 5.80 4.65 4.20
C LEU A 61 6.29 5.34 5.47
N LYS A 62 6.27 4.64 6.61
CA LYS A 62 6.81 5.17 7.88
C LYS A 62 8.30 5.47 7.81
N GLU A 63 9.08 4.63 7.11
CA GLU A 63 10.50 4.90 6.87
C GLU A 63 10.68 6.17 6.01
N ALA A 64 9.86 6.35 4.96
CA ALA A 64 9.90 7.54 4.13
C ALA A 64 9.59 8.81 4.93
N GLU A 65 8.56 8.78 5.78
CA GLU A 65 8.21 9.87 6.71
C GLU A 65 9.36 10.18 7.67
N THR A 66 10.00 9.15 8.23
CA THR A 66 11.18 9.32 9.10
C THR A 66 12.31 10.01 8.34
N LYS A 67 12.58 9.62 7.09
CA LYS A 67 13.60 10.28 6.25
C LYS A 67 13.24 11.73 5.93
N ILE A 68 11.96 12.07 5.79
CA ILE A 68 11.50 13.46 5.64
C ILE A 68 11.82 14.25 6.91
N ASP A 69 11.52 13.70 8.08
CA ASP A 69 11.77 14.36 9.37
C ASP A 69 13.27 14.57 9.62
N GLU A 70 14.10 13.60 9.20
CA GLU A 70 15.57 13.70 9.19
C GLU A 70 16.13 14.63 8.10
N LYS A 71 15.27 15.26 7.29
CA LYS A 71 15.62 16.12 6.15
C LYS A 71 16.40 15.40 5.03
N LYS A 72 16.36 14.07 5.00
CA LYS A 72 16.91 13.20 3.93
C LYS A 72 15.94 13.16 2.74
N TYR A 73 15.60 14.33 2.19
CA TYR A 73 14.52 14.45 1.21
C TYR A 73 14.74 13.70 -0.09
N LYS A 74 16.01 13.54 -0.53
CA LYS A 74 16.32 12.74 -1.73
C LYS A 74 15.99 11.27 -1.52
N GLU A 75 16.47 10.69 -0.41
CA GLU A 75 16.19 9.29 -0.06
C GLU A 75 14.70 9.06 0.18
N ALA A 76 14.03 10.01 0.87
CA ALA A 76 12.59 9.95 1.06
C ALA A 76 11.84 9.94 -0.27
N ARG A 77 12.20 10.83 -1.21
CA ARG A 77 11.56 10.89 -2.53
C ARG A 77 11.73 9.58 -3.31
N GLU A 78 12.94 9.03 -3.32
CA GLU A 78 13.22 7.76 -3.99
C GLU A 78 12.41 6.60 -3.37
N LEU A 79 12.26 6.58 -2.05
CA LEU A 79 11.45 5.57 -1.37
C LEU A 79 9.94 5.75 -1.66
N LEU A 80 9.44 6.99 -1.68
CA LEU A 80 8.04 7.30 -1.99
C LEU A 80 7.65 6.87 -3.41
N LEU A 81 8.52 7.12 -4.40
CA LEU A 81 8.28 6.66 -5.78
C LEU A 81 8.19 5.13 -5.85
N LYS A 82 9.07 4.42 -5.14
CA LYS A 82 9.01 2.95 -5.05
C LYS A 82 7.72 2.46 -4.41
N ILE A 83 7.23 3.15 -3.37
CA ILE A 83 5.96 2.81 -2.72
C ILE A 83 4.80 2.92 -3.71
N VAL A 84 4.76 3.98 -4.53
CA VAL A 84 3.71 4.13 -5.56
C VAL A 84 3.76 2.97 -6.56
N GLU A 85 4.95 2.60 -7.05
CA GLU A 85 5.11 1.48 -7.97
C GLU A 85 4.71 0.15 -7.32
N GLU A 86 5.17 -0.13 -6.10
CA GLU A 86 4.88 -1.35 -5.36
C GLU A 86 3.38 -1.46 -5.02
N ALA A 87 2.73 -0.37 -4.58
CA ALA A 87 1.30 -0.36 -4.27
C ALA A 87 0.45 -0.76 -5.49
N ASN A 88 0.79 -0.24 -6.66
CA ASN A 88 0.10 -0.58 -7.92
C ASN A 88 0.27 -2.06 -8.30
N LEU A 89 1.45 -2.63 -8.07
CA LEU A 89 1.69 -4.07 -8.31
C LEU A 89 0.93 -4.94 -7.31
N LEU A 90 0.93 -4.54 -6.04
CA LEU A 90 0.23 -5.25 -4.96
C LEU A 90 -1.29 -5.18 -5.11
N LYS A 91 -1.83 -4.13 -5.73
CA LYS A 91 -3.26 -3.99 -5.99
C LYS A 91 -3.78 -5.14 -6.85
N SER A 92 -3.10 -5.41 -7.98
CA SER A 92 -3.43 -6.55 -8.83
C SER A 92 -3.31 -7.89 -8.08
N LYS A 93 -2.32 -8.02 -7.21
CA LYS A 93 -2.16 -9.22 -6.37
C LYS A 93 -3.32 -9.38 -5.38
N ALA A 94 -3.71 -8.30 -4.70
CA ALA A 94 -4.83 -8.31 -3.76
C ALA A 94 -6.15 -8.71 -4.45
N GLU A 95 -6.42 -8.16 -5.62
CA GLU A 95 -7.60 -8.50 -6.42
C GLU A 95 -7.60 -9.97 -6.88
N GLU A 96 -6.43 -10.52 -7.20
CA GLU A 96 -6.29 -11.93 -7.59
C GLU A 96 -6.53 -12.87 -6.40
N GLU A 97 -5.94 -12.56 -5.23
CA GLU A 97 -6.18 -13.33 -4.00
C GLU A 97 -7.62 -13.23 -3.52
N ALA A 98 -8.27 -12.07 -3.69
CA ALA A 98 -9.69 -11.89 -3.40
C ALA A 98 -10.55 -12.86 -4.20
N LYS A 99 -10.32 -12.93 -5.52
CA LYS A 99 -11.05 -13.86 -6.40
C LYS A 99 -10.80 -15.32 -6.02
N ARG A 100 -9.55 -15.68 -5.73
CA ARG A 100 -9.22 -17.04 -5.26
C ARG A 100 -9.97 -17.43 -4.00
N GLN A 101 -10.07 -16.50 -3.04
CA GLN A 101 -10.82 -16.72 -1.80
C GLN A 101 -12.33 -16.88 -2.05
N GLU A 102 -12.92 -16.05 -2.91
CA GLU A 102 -14.33 -16.16 -3.29
C GLU A 102 -14.64 -17.49 -3.98
N GLU A 103 -13.78 -17.93 -4.90
CA GLU A 103 -13.90 -19.21 -5.61
C GLU A 103 -13.81 -20.41 -4.65
N GLN A 104 -12.88 -20.36 -3.68
CA GLN A 104 -12.74 -21.40 -2.66
C GLN A 104 -14.00 -21.50 -1.80
N GLN A 105 -14.52 -20.36 -1.31
CA GLN A 105 -15.74 -20.33 -0.50
C GLN A 105 -16.95 -20.87 -1.26
N GLN A 106 -17.09 -20.53 -2.55
CA GLN A 106 -18.19 -21.06 -3.37
C GLN A 106 -18.08 -22.57 -3.57
N GLN A 107 -16.86 -23.11 -3.73
CA GLN A 107 -16.65 -24.55 -3.85
C GLN A 107 -16.98 -25.29 -2.55
N GLU A 108 -16.60 -24.73 -1.40
CA GLU A 108 -16.91 -25.29 -0.08
C GLU A 108 -18.43 -25.32 0.16
N GLN A 109 -19.14 -24.22 -0.15
CA GLN A 109 -20.60 -24.14 -0.03
C GLN A 109 -21.31 -25.17 -0.93
N GLN A 110 -20.87 -25.33 -2.18
CA GLN A 110 -21.43 -26.33 -3.10
C GLN A 110 -21.18 -27.77 -2.64
N GLN A 111 -20.04 -28.03 -2.01
CA GLN A 111 -19.77 -29.35 -1.44
C GLN A 111 -20.64 -29.63 -0.21
N GLU A 112 -20.85 -28.64 0.66
CA GLU A 112 -21.69 -28.79 1.85
C GLU A 112 -23.17 -28.99 1.46
N GLU A 113 -23.67 -28.32 0.42
CA GLU A 113 -25.03 -28.49 -0.10
C GLU A 113 -25.25 -29.86 -0.77
N GLN A 114 -24.22 -30.44 -1.37
CA GLN A 114 -24.26 -31.80 -1.93
C GLN A 114 -24.06 -32.90 -0.87
N GLN A 115 -23.48 -32.56 0.28
CA GLN A 115 -23.17 -33.49 1.36
C GLN A 115 -24.14 -33.39 2.54
N ALA A 116 -25.02 -32.39 2.57
CA ALA A 116 -26.16 -32.38 3.47
C ALA A 116 -27.04 -33.61 3.11
N PRO A 117 -27.04 -34.68 3.93
CA PRO A 117 -27.94 -35.78 3.68
C PRO A 117 -29.35 -35.21 3.71
N GLU A 118 -30.18 -35.57 2.71
CA GLU A 118 -31.63 -35.58 2.88
C GLU A 118 -31.85 -36.11 4.30
N ALA A 119 -32.29 -35.23 5.20
CA ALA A 119 -32.77 -35.64 6.49
C ALA A 119 -33.90 -36.59 6.14
N VAL A 120 -33.59 -37.88 6.22
CA VAL A 120 -34.52 -38.99 6.23
C VAL A 120 -35.54 -38.58 7.26
N THR A 121 -36.65 -38.00 6.80
CA THR A 121 -37.85 -37.93 7.59
C THR A 121 -38.12 -39.38 7.95
N PRO A 122 -38.12 -39.74 9.25
CA PRO A 122 -38.45 -41.08 9.66
C PRO A 122 -39.76 -41.46 8.96
N PRO A 123 -39.88 -42.66 8.35
CA PRO A 123 -41.18 -43.12 7.90
C PRO A 123 -42.11 -43.03 9.10
N ASP A 124 -43.07 -42.10 9.03
CA ASP A 124 -44.13 -41.95 10.01
C ASP A 124 -44.78 -43.32 10.19
N ASP A 125 -44.70 -43.79 11.43
CA ASP A 125 -45.29 -45.02 11.89
C ASP A 125 -46.78 -45.04 11.53
N THR A 126 -47.15 -45.72 10.45
CA THR A 126 -48.48 -46.32 10.36
C THR A 126 -48.32 -47.83 10.38
N GLU A 127 -48.06 -48.29 11.59
CA GLU A 127 -48.58 -49.52 12.13
C GLU A 127 -50.10 -49.62 11.79
N GLU A 128 -50.47 -50.32 10.72
CA GLU A 128 -51.74 -51.06 10.73
C GLU A 128 -51.55 -52.47 10.17
N THR A 129 -51.49 -53.36 11.15
CA THR A 129 -51.38 -54.81 11.12
C THR A 129 -52.50 -55.47 10.31
N GLN A 130 -52.12 -56.52 9.58
CA GLN A 130 -53.02 -57.50 8.97
C GLN A 130 -53.83 -58.26 10.05
N GLN A 131 -55.16 -58.29 9.92
CA GLN A 131 -56.08 -59.47 9.95
C GLN A 131 -57.49 -59.12 10.40
#